data_AF-Q65AA9-F1
#
_entry.id   AF-Q65AA9-F1
#
_cell.length_a   1.000
_cell.length_b   1.000
_cell.length_c   1.000
_cell.angle_alpha   90.00
_cell.angle_beta   90.00
_cell.angle_gamma   90.00
#
_symmetry.space_group_name_H-M   'P 1'
#
loop_
_entity.id
_entity.type
_entity.pdbx_description
1 polymer ?
#
loop_
_entity_poly.entity_id
_entity_poly.type
_entity_poly.pdbx_seq_one_letter_code
_entity_poly.pdbx_strand_id
1 'polypeptide(L)'
;MKKSINAQKKIEPANLPKTMVGHVLELSRLNYPSGAVRFIGVSYSGFVDESYTLLSLFDDVEQIEKDNRLQTAIDVVREQFGFLAIQKGTVLTEGSRNIERSKLIGGHSAGGLEGLK
;
A
#
# COMPACT_ATOMS: atom_id res chain seq x y z
N MET A 1 3.62 -29.41 4.85
CA MET A 1 3.32 -27.97 4.98
C MET A 1 4.22 -27.21 4.01
N LYS A 2 3.69 -26.23 3.25
CA LYS A 2 4.56 -25.33 2.47
C LYS A 2 5.37 -24.46 3.46
N LYS A 3 6.66 -24.30 3.19
CA LYS A 3 7.58 -23.49 4.00
C LYS A 3 7.19 -22.02 3.88
N SER A 4 7.43 -21.23 4.94
CA SER A 4 7.32 -19.78 4.83
C SER A 4 8.31 -19.26 3.79
N ILE A 5 7.90 -18.22 3.07
CA ILE A 5 8.73 -17.54 2.07
C ILE A 5 9.12 -16.19 2.67
N ASN A 6 10.41 -15.89 2.62
CA ASN A 6 10.95 -14.57 2.89
C ASN A 6 11.79 -14.20 1.67
N ALA A 7 11.48 -13.06 1.06
CA ALA A 7 12.16 -12.58 -0.13
C ALA A 7 12.23 -11.05 -0.07
N GLN A 8 13.29 -10.49 -0.65
CA GLN A 8 13.52 -9.05 -0.73
C GLN A 8 14.05 -8.68 -2.10
N LYS A 9 13.77 -7.46 -2.55
CA LYS A 9 14.27 -6.91 -3.81
C LYS A 9 14.69 -5.47 -3.57
N LYS A 10 15.88 -5.10 -4.03
CA LYS A 10 16.29 -3.69 -4.11
C LYS A 10 15.57 -3.06 -5.29
N ILE A 11 14.99 -1.90 -5.05
CA ILE A 11 14.26 -1.11 -6.04
C ILE A 11 14.90 0.28 -6.13
N GLU A 12 14.69 0.95 -7.25
CA GLU A 12 14.99 2.37 -7.35
C GLU A 12 14.05 3.16 -6.42
N PRO A 13 14.49 4.30 -5.87
CA PRO A 13 13.63 5.15 -5.06
C PRO A 13 12.33 5.50 -5.77
N ALA A 14 11.20 5.23 -5.12
CA ALA A 14 9.87 5.49 -5.63
C ALA A 14 8.89 5.72 -4.48
N ASN A 15 7.90 6.59 -4.69
CA ASN A 15 6.85 6.90 -3.73
C ASN A 15 5.43 6.64 -4.28
N LEU A 16 5.27 6.52 -5.60
CA LEU A 16 3.98 6.22 -6.22
C LEU A 16 3.44 4.85 -5.77
N PRO A 17 2.24 4.77 -5.16
CA PRO A 17 1.69 3.51 -4.65
C PRO A 17 1.53 2.44 -5.72
N LYS A 18 1.25 2.83 -6.97
CA LYS A 18 1.15 1.91 -8.11
C LYS A 18 2.48 1.18 -8.35
N THR A 19 3.59 1.91 -8.33
CA THR A 19 4.94 1.37 -8.52
C THR A 19 5.30 0.42 -7.37
N MET A 20 5.06 0.86 -6.13
CA MET A 20 5.37 0.07 -4.93
C MET A 20 4.58 -1.24 -4.88
N VAL A 21 3.27 -1.19 -5.14
CA VAL A 21 2.42 -2.40 -5.23
C VAL A 21 2.89 -3.31 -6.37
N GLY A 22 3.33 -2.75 -7.50
CA GLY A 22 3.88 -3.50 -8.62
C GLY A 22 5.07 -4.37 -8.20
N HIS A 23 6.04 -3.79 -7.49
CA HIS A 23 7.21 -4.54 -6.99
C HIS A 23 6.84 -5.66 -6.02
N VAL A 24 5.88 -5.42 -5.12
CA VAL A 24 5.39 -6.46 -4.19
C VAL A 24 4.72 -7.61 -4.93
N LEU A 25 3.88 -7.30 -5.92
CA LEU A 25 3.21 -8.33 -6.73
C LEU A 25 4.21 -9.14 -7.57
N GLU A 26 5.19 -8.47 -8.16
CA GLU A 26 6.30 -9.12 -8.89
C GLU A 26 7.04 -10.10 -7.98
N LEU A 27 7.53 -9.62 -6.83
CA LEU A 27 8.28 -10.44 -5.87
C LEU A 27 7.43 -11.61 -5.34
N SER A 28 6.16 -11.36 -5.05
CA SER A 28 5.23 -12.39 -4.60
C SER A 28 5.05 -13.49 -5.65
N ARG A 29 4.77 -13.13 -6.91
CA ARG A 29 4.55 -14.09 -8.01
C ARG A 29 5.80 -14.90 -8.35
N LEU A 30 6.99 -14.29 -8.26
CA LEU A 30 8.27 -14.98 -8.48
C LEU A 30 8.54 -16.06 -7.44
N ASN A 31 8.17 -15.82 -6.18
CA ASN A 31 8.53 -16.69 -5.07
C ASN A 31 7.37 -17.59 -4.59
N TYR A 32 6.13 -17.30 -4.98
CA TYR A 32 4.94 -18.04 -4.56
C TYR A 32 4.12 -18.57 -5.75
N PRO A 33 4.27 -19.85 -6.12
CA PRO A 33 3.63 -20.38 -7.32
C PRO A 33 2.13 -20.69 -7.15
N SER A 34 1.66 -21.07 -5.96
CA SER A 34 0.26 -21.49 -5.77
C SER A 34 -0.16 -21.68 -4.30
N GLY A 35 -1.46 -21.72 -4.05
CA GLY A 35 -2.08 -22.10 -2.77
C GLY A 35 -2.68 -20.93 -1.98
N ALA A 36 -3.36 -21.23 -0.87
CA ALA A 36 -3.92 -20.21 0.01
C ALA A 36 -2.85 -19.49 0.85
N VAL A 37 -2.89 -18.16 0.86
CA VAL A 37 -2.04 -17.30 1.69
C VAL A 37 -2.77 -16.99 2.99
N ARG A 38 -2.15 -17.28 4.15
CA ARG A 38 -2.72 -17.00 5.48
C ARG A 38 -2.21 -15.70 6.09
N PHE A 39 -0.97 -15.33 5.80
CA PHE A 39 -0.33 -14.13 6.31
C PHE A 39 0.64 -13.58 5.26
N ILE A 40 0.66 -12.26 5.11
CA ILE A 40 1.62 -11.53 4.29
C ILE A 40 2.12 -10.33 5.10
N GLY A 41 3.44 -10.19 5.19
CA GLY A 41 4.10 -9.02 5.75
C GLY A 41 4.88 -8.31 4.65
N VAL A 42 4.68 -7.01 4.53
CA VAL A 42 5.41 -6.17 3.58
C VAL A 42 6.05 -5.04 4.37
N SER A 43 7.35 -4.85 4.18
CA SER A 43 8.10 -3.73 4.75
C SER A 43 8.91 -3.04 3.66
N TYR A 44 9.05 -1.73 3.80
CA TYR A 44 9.95 -0.91 2.99
C TYR A 44 11.03 -0.34 3.89
N SER A 45 12.24 -0.21 3.36
CA SER A 45 13.41 0.29 4.08
C SER A 45 14.34 1.02 3.11
N GLY A 46 15.33 1.75 3.63
CA GLY A 46 16.23 2.55 2.80
C GLY A 46 15.57 3.81 2.24
N PHE A 47 14.81 4.52 3.07
CA PHE A 47 14.16 5.78 2.71
C PHE A 47 15.22 6.82 2.32
N VAL A 48 14.87 7.63 1.33
CA VAL A 48 15.67 8.76 0.84
C VAL A 48 14.80 10.00 0.84
N ASP A 49 15.42 11.18 0.92
CA ASP A 49 14.68 12.45 0.81
C ASP A 49 14.08 12.58 -0.59
N GLU A 50 12.82 13.03 -0.66
CA GLU A 50 12.10 13.32 -1.90
C GLU A 50 12.59 14.64 -2.52
N SER A 51 13.89 14.75 -2.74
CA SER A 51 14.53 15.95 -3.32
C SER A 51 14.66 15.88 -4.83
N TYR A 52 14.50 14.69 -5.43
CA TYR A 52 14.58 14.47 -6.86
C TYR A 52 13.72 13.28 -7.29
N THR A 53 13.10 13.39 -8.46
CA THR A 53 12.44 12.27 -9.15
C THR A 53 13.33 11.83 -10.30
N LEU A 54 13.66 10.53 -10.35
CA LEU A 54 14.39 9.97 -11.48
C LEU A 54 13.41 9.77 -12.65
N LEU A 55 13.73 10.38 -13.80
CA LEU A 55 12.97 10.24 -15.04
C LEU A 55 13.86 9.57 -16.10
N SER A 56 13.28 8.62 -16.82
CA SER A 56 13.85 7.98 -18.01
C SER A 56 13.48 8.76 -19.27
N LEU A 57 14.28 8.61 -20.33
CA LEU A 57 14.00 9.19 -21.66
C LEU A 57 12.69 8.68 -22.28
N PHE A 58 12.16 7.57 -21.78
CA PHE A 58 10.95 6.93 -22.28
C PHE A 58 9.74 7.12 -21.36
N ASP A 59 9.89 7.92 -20.30
CA ASP A 59 8.81 8.18 -19.37
C ASP A 59 7.86 9.26 -19.92
N ASP A 60 6.56 9.03 -19.71
CA ASP A 60 5.54 10.05 -19.90
C ASP A 60 5.50 10.95 -18.66
N VAL A 61 6.27 12.04 -18.72
CA VAL A 61 6.41 13.01 -17.62
C VAL A 61 5.07 13.63 -17.24
N GLU A 62 4.20 13.92 -18.22
CA GLU A 62 2.89 14.51 -17.95
C GLU A 62 1.99 13.54 -17.18
N GLN A 63 2.03 12.26 -17.52
CA GLN A 63 1.30 11.23 -16.79
C GLN A 63 1.83 11.05 -15.36
N ILE A 64 3.16 11.05 -15.18
CA ILE A 64 3.79 10.95 -13.85
C ILE A 64 3.38 12.12 -12.96
N GLU A 65 3.42 13.36 -13.49
CA GLU A 65 2.98 14.53 -12.74
C GLU A 65 1.50 14.45 -12.35
N LYS A 66 0.63 13.99 -13.26
CA LYS A 66 -0.80 13.80 -12.96
C LYS A 66 -1.01 12.76 -11.86
N ASP A 67 -0.31 11.64 -11.93
CA ASP A 67 -0.39 10.57 -10.92
C ASP A 67 0.09 11.07 -9.55
N ASN A 68 1.19 11.84 -9.50
CA ASN A 68 1.70 12.45 -8.27
C ASN A 68 0.69 13.44 -7.67
N ARG A 69 0.17 14.38 -8.48
CA ARG A 69 -0.85 15.35 -8.02
C ARG A 69 -2.10 14.66 -7.49
N LEU A 70 -2.52 13.57 -8.13
CA LEU A 70 -3.66 12.77 -7.67
C LEU A 70 -3.37 12.14 -6.30
N GLN A 71 -2.19 11.55 -6.10
CA GLN A 71 -1.83 10.97 -4.79
C GLN A 71 -1.76 12.04 -3.71
N THR A 72 -1.11 13.17 -3.97
CA THR A 72 -1.05 14.29 -3.02
C THR A 72 -2.45 14.78 -2.65
N ALA A 73 -3.36 14.92 -3.62
CA ALA A 73 -4.74 15.34 -3.33
C ALA A 73 -5.48 14.33 -2.46
N ILE A 74 -5.31 13.02 -2.72
CA ILE A 74 -5.87 11.95 -1.90
C ILE A 74 -5.34 12.02 -0.46
N ASP A 75 -4.04 12.24 -0.30
CA ASP A 75 -3.40 12.29 1.01
C ASP A 75 -3.86 13.51 1.81
N VAL A 76 -3.96 14.69 1.18
CA VAL A 76 -4.52 15.89 1.81
C VAL A 76 -5.95 15.66 2.31
N VAL A 77 -6.79 15.01 1.50
CA VAL A 77 -8.17 14.67 1.92
C VAL A 77 -8.16 13.71 3.12
N ARG A 78 -7.28 12.71 3.13
CA ARG A 78 -7.18 11.75 4.24
C ARG A 78 -6.61 12.36 5.51
N GLU A 79 -5.68 13.29 5.38
CA GLU A 79 -5.12 14.03 6.51
C GLU A 79 -6.20 14.89 7.17
N GLN A 80 -7.04 15.55 6.37
CA GLN A 80 -8.10 16.42 6.86
C GLN A 80 -9.33 15.66 7.40
N PHE A 81 -9.78 14.62 6.69
CA PHE A 81 -11.07 13.97 6.94
C PHE A 81 -10.93 12.51 7.44
N GLY A 82 -9.70 12.02 7.60
CA GLY A 82 -9.39 10.67 8.06
C GLY A 82 -9.21 9.65 6.93
N PHE A 83 -8.57 8.52 7.27
CA PHE A 83 -8.18 7.47 6.32
C PHE A 83 -9.33 6.92 5.45
N LEU A 84 -10.55 6.85 6.00
CA LEU A 84 -11.72 6.34 5.27
C LEU A 84 -12.39 7.37 4.35
N ALA A 85 -11.99 8.64 4.39
CA ALA A 85 -12.63 9.70 3.62
C ALA A 85 -12.57 9.47 2.10
N ILE A 86 -11.47 8.90 1.62
CA ILE A 86 -11.31 8.51 0.21
C ILE A 86 -10.57 7.17 0.12
N GLN A 87 -11.21 6.20 -0.53
CA GLN A 87 -10.70 4.84 -0.66
C GLN A 87 -11.00 4.26 -2.04
N LYS A 88 -10.20 3.26 -2.45
CA LYS A 88 -10.52 2.46 -3.64
C LYS A 88 -11.78 1.63 -3.38
N GLY A 89 -12.61 1.47 -4.41
CA GLY A 89 -13.86 0.67 -4.32
C GLY A 89 -13.65 -0.78 -3.88
N THR A 90 -12.44 -1.32 -4.05
CA THR A 90 -12.05 -2.65 -3.53
C THR A 90 -12.24 -2.79 -2.03
N VAL A 91 -12.28 -1.66 -1.29
CA VAL A 91 -12.56 -1.64 0.15
C VAL A 91 -13.93 -2.20 0.50
N LEU A 92 -14.90 -2.16 -0.42
CA LEU A 92 -16.27 -2.65 -0.22
C LEU A 92 -16.45 -4.14 -0.55
N THR A 93 -15.40 -4.81 -1.03
CA THR A 93 -15.44 -6.26 -1.29
C THR A 93 -15.55 -7.03 0.03
N GLU A 94 -16.23 -8.18 0.02
CA GLU A 94 -16.42 -9.02 1.22
C GLU A 94 -15.10 -9.43 1.90
N GLY A 95 -14.04 -9.64 1.11
CA GLY A 95 -12.71 -9.99 1.63
C GLY A 95 -11.89 -8.81 2.18
N SER A 96 -12.37 -7.57 2.06
CA SER A 96 -11.65 -6.39 2.50
C SER A 96 -11.82 -6.16 4.00
N ARG A 97 -10.70 -5.94 4.70
CA ARG A 97 -10.70 -5.57 6.12
C ARG A 97 -10.31 -4.11 6.37
N ASN A 98 -10.23 -3.28 5.34
CA ASN A 98 -9.73 -1.91 5.49
C ASN A 98 -10.58 -1.06 6.44
N ILE A 99 -11.91 -1.21 6.39
CA ILE A 99 -12.83 -0.49 7.29
C ILE A 99 -12.68 -1.01 8.72
N GLU A 100 -12.72 -2.32 8.93
CA GLU A 100 -12.56 -2.93 10.25
C GLU A 100 -11.22 -2.54 10.90
N ARG A 101 -10.12 -2.63 10.13
CA ARG A 101 -8.77 -2.29 10.61
C ARG A 101 -8.60 -0.80 10.89
N SER A 102 -9.33 0.08 10.21
CA SER A 102 -9.26 1.52 10.47
C SER A 102 -9.78 1.89 11.87
N LYS A 103 -10.57 1.02 12.50
CA LYS A 103 -11.08 1.19 13.87
C LYS A 103 -10.11 0.64 14.94
N LEU A 104 -9.00 0.02 14.54
CA LEU A 104 -8.01 -0.59 15.43
C LEU A 104 -6.83 0.37 15.67
N ILE A 105 -6.26 0.34 16.87
CA ILE A 105 -5.03 1.08 17.21
C ILE A 105 -3.89 0.07 17.33
N GLY A 106 -2.86 0.19 16.49
CA GLY A 106 -1.72 -0.72 16.49
C GLY A 106 -2.06 -2.18 16.16
N GLY A 107 -3.14 -2.41 15.40
CA GLY A 107 -3.62 -3.75 15.07
C GLY A 107 -4.36 -4.48 16.19
N HIS A 108 -4.54 -3.82 17.34
CA HIS A 108 -5.35 -4.31 18.46
C HIS A 108 -6.62 -3.48 18.55
N SER A 109 -7.70 -4.12 19.03
CA SER A 109 -8.87 -3.36 19.48
C SER A 109 -8.42 -2.51 20.65
N ALA A 110 -8.41 -1.18 20.50
CA ALA A 110 -8.34 -0.30 21.64
C ALA A 110 -9.59 -0.57 22.47
N GLY A 111 -9.45 -1.27 23.60
CA GLY A 111 -10.58 -1.68 24.44
C GLY A 111 -11.52 -0.48 24.66
N GLY A 112 -12.74 -0.58 24.14
CA GLY A 112 -13.71 0.52 24.15
C GLY A 112 -14.68 0.63 22.98
N LEU A 113 -14.78 -0.36 22.08
CA LEU A 113 -15.76 -0.36 20.96
C LEU A 113 -16.67 -1.61 20.92
N GLU A 114 -16.85 -2.31 22.05
CA GLU A 114 -17.99 -3.24 22.27
C GLU A 114 -19.30 -2.49 22.58
N GLY A 115 -19.50 -1.29 22.02
CA GLY A 115 -20.55 -0.38 22.49
C GLY A 115 -21.14 0.60 21.46
N LEU A 116 -20.92 0.40 20.16
CA LEU A 116 -21.69 1.13 19.15
C LEU A 116 -22.38 0.11 18.24
N LYS A 117 -23.71 0.07 18.38
CA LYS A 117 -24.67 -0.77 17.65
C LYS A 117 -24.44 -0.75 16.14
#